data_AF-A0A7K1ZHB8-F1
#
_entry.id   AF-A0A7K1ZHB8-F1
#
_cell.length_a   1.000
_cell.length_b   1.000
_cell.length_c   1.000
_cell.angle_alpha   90.00
_cell.angle_beta   90.00
_cell.angle_gamma   90.00
#
_symmetry.space_group_name_H-M   'P 1'
#
loop_
_entity.id
_entity.type
_entity.pdbx_description
1 polymer ?
#
loop_
_entity_poly.entity_id
_entity_poly.type
_entity_poly.pdbx_seq_one_letter_code
_entity_poly.pdbx_strand_id
1 'polypeptide(L)'
;MSGARESFPSFDKHAEAAPGKVVLGPGWNGCGGVVLQGLQKTFAAYALDEVSPMLDKACRAAEDGLHVAGFVAYEAAPAFDRAMRCRLPRTPLVWMAAFSDREAWAPGPCPSDFVSFPVPIPARFAYDPAHYLSLVKTVREHIREGNVYQVNVTGPMSFTPPCEPWPLFQALLRRQPVPYAAWLDVGSFRILSCSPELFFDRRGDCITTRPMKGTVARGRNASEDTAFEQWLEKDEKNRAENVMIVDLLRNDLSKCCEPGSVRTADLFRTERYETLMQMTTSVQGRLSPGAATQDIFAALFPCGSVTGAPKIRAMDIIHRCEPEPRGAYCGAVGYMHRDRAVFNVAIRTAEVLSGEARLGVGSGLVWDSVPEEEYEECLLKAGFLTGLNVSSTVYGSSVASSPSVLLREPEPAGDMLPPLLIETMRCGDGAIALLEGHVDRLRTSSQTLGYDFDEQVFRRRVADAACLQEVCRIRATLDASGRIEISVHALDEAHAPGALRLCLAGVRIDSSDPYRRHKTTYREHYDRLHREAAGQGFDEVIFLNERGEVAEGSRTNVVAEFGSRRITPPVNSGALPGVYRRFLLETCSDLEEGVLFPEDLHRADALYVCNAVAGYVQARLDEISGISE
;
A
#
# COMPACT_ATOMS: atom_id res chain seq x y z
N MET A 1 20.07 -10.00 -29.61
CA MET A 1 19.88 -11.39 -29.16
C MET A 1 19.81 -11.34 -27.65
N SER A 2 18.76 -11.71 -26.91
CA SER A 2 17.48 -12.36 -27.15
C SER A 2 16.49 -11.71 -26.16
N GLY A 3 15.46 -11.03 -26.65
CA GLY A 3 14.40 -10.48 -25.80
C GLY A 3 13.44 -11.60 -25.41
N ALA A 4 13.35 -11.88 -24.11
CA ALA A 4 12.33 -12.76 -23.56
C ALA A 4 10.97 -12.05 -23.68
N ARG A 5 10.22 -12.38 -24.74
CA ARG A 5 8.77 -12.16 -24.77
C ARG A 5 8.15 -13.23 -23.89
N GLU A 6 7.66 -12.85 -22.72
CA GLU A 6 6.80 -13.71 -21.90
C GLU A 6 5.56 -14.05 -22.73
N SER A 7 5.45 -15.33 -23.12
CA SER A 7 4.38 -15.87 -23.93
C SER A 7 3.24 -16.32 -23.03
N PHE A 8 2.14 -15.56 -23.01
CA PHE A 8 0.87 -16.03 -22.47
C PHE A 8 0.32 -17.19 -23.33
N PRO A 9 -0.19 -18.29 -22.73
CA PRO A 9 -0.83 -19.35 -23.49
C PRO A 9 -2.05 -18.82 -24.26
N SER A 10 -2.30 -19.41 -25.43
CA SER A 10 -3.39 -19.03 -26.34
C SER A 10 -4.76 -19.32 -25.71
N PHE A 11 -5.64 -18.32 -25.72
CA PHE A 11 -7.04 -18.45 -25.29
C PHE A 11 -7.82 -19.23 -26.36
N ASP A 12 -8.41 -20.37 -25.98
CA ASP A 12 -9.37 -21.07 -26.84
C ASP A 12 -10.75 -20.43 -26.64
N LYS A 13 -11.26 -19.77 -27.68
CA LYS A 13 -12.57 -19.07 -27.66
C LYS A 13 -13.76 -20.03 -27.51
N HIS A 14 -13.53 -21.35 -27.57
CA HIS A 14 -14.59 -22.37 -27.57
C HIS A 14 -14.65 -23.25 -26.31
N ALA A 15 -13.77 -23.06 -25.33
CA ALA A 15 -13.82 -23.79 -24.06
C ALA A 15 -14.73 -23.08 -23.05
N GLU A 16 -16.05 -23.14 -23.25
CA GLU A 16 -17.04 -22.66 -22.28
C GLU A 16 -17.08 -23.60 -21.06
N ALA A 17 -16.26 -23.33 -20.05
CA ALA A 17 -16.51 -23.84 -18.71
C ALA A 17 -17.79 -23.18 -18.17
N ALA A 18 -18.79 -23.97 -17.80
CA ALA A 18 -20.02 -23.44 -17.22
C ALA A 18 -19.71 -22.65 -15.93
N PRO A 19 -20.24 -21.43 -15.78
CA PRO A 19 -19.94 -20.60 -14.60
C PRO A 19 -20.54 -21.21 -13.34
N GLY A 20 -19.70 -21.38 -12.31
CA GLY A 20 -20.02 -22.26 -11.19
C GLY A 20 -20.59 -21.59 -9.93
N LYS A 21 -20.29 -20.31 -9.66
CA LYS A 21 -20.62 -19.65 -8.39
C LYS A 21 -20.46 -18.13 -8.43
N VAL A 22 -21.45 -17.40 -7.93
CA VAL A 22 -21.34 -15.95 -7.64
C VAL A 22 -21.64 -15.70 -6.17
N VAL A 23 -20.74 -15.00 -5.49
CA VAL A 23 -20.90 -14.60 -4.08
C VAL A 23 -20.70 -13.10 -3.95
N LEU A 24 -21.59 -12.45 -3.20
CA LEU A 24 -21.65 -11.02 -3.02
C LEU A 24 -21.63 -10.69 -1.52
N GLY A 25 -20.89 -9.66 -1.13
CA GLY A 25 -20.82 -9.14 0.23
C GLY A 25 -22.11 -8.43 0.71
N PRO A 26 -22.10 -7.82 1.89
CA PRO A 26 -23.29 -7.24 2.51
C PRO A 26 -23.80 -5.96 1.82
N GLY A 27 -22.92 -5.19 1.17
CA GLY A 27 -23.26 -3.89 0.56
C GLY A 27 -24.17 -3.97 -0.66
N TRP A 28 -24.27 -5.14 -1.32
CA TRP A 28 -25.03 -5.30 -2.56
C TRP A 28 -26.55 -5.33 -2.36
N ASN A 29 -27.00 -5.94 -1.26
CA ASN A 29 -28.43 -6.12 -1.00
C ASN A 29 -28.89 -5.45 0.30
N GLY A 30 -27.99 -5.12 1.24
CA GLY A 30 -28.32 -4.46 2.51
C GLY A 30 -28.77 -5.41 3.64
N CYS A 31 -28.74 -6.72 3.41
CA CYS A 31 -29.24 -7.77 4.31
C CYS A 31 -28.19 -8.84 4.64
N GLY A 32 -26.90 -8.59 4.33
CA GLY A 32 -25.81 -9.56 4.53
C GLY A 32 -25.25 -10.12 3.21
N GLY A 33 -24.20 -10.92 3.32
CA GLY A 33 -23.62 -11.59 2.15
C GLY A 33 -24.62 -12.58 1.53
N VAL A 34 -24.51 -12.82 0.23
CA VAL A 34 -25.35 -13.77 -0.50
C VAL A 34 -24.57 -14.59 -1.51
N VAL A 35 -25.01 -15.83 -1.74
CA VAL A 35 -24.60 -16.67 -2.85
C VAL A 35 -25.76 -16.80 -3.82
N LEU A 36 -25.51 -16.63 -5.13
CA LEU A 36 -26.54 -16.78 -6.16
C LEU A 36 -26.59 -18.24 -6.65
N GLN A 37 -27.80 -18.77 -6.81
CA GLN A 37 -28.05 -20.17 -7.16
C GLN A 37 -29.03 -20.33 -8.33
N GLY A 38 -28.97 -21.50 -8.97
CA GLY A 38 -29.85 -21.83 -10.09
C GLY A 38 -29.56 -20.95 -11.31
N LEU A 39 -28.33 -21.01 -11.81
CA LEU A 39 -27.90 -20.30 -13.02
C LEU A 39 -28.87 -20.61 -14.17
N GLN A 40 -29.50 -19.57 -14.71
CA GLN A 40 -30.45 -19.65 -15.82
C GLN A 40 -29.77 -19.33 -17.15
N LYS A 41 -29.03 -18.21 -17.20
CA LYS A 41 -28.43 -17.66 -18.42
C LYS A 41 -27.19 -16.84 -18.12
N THR A 42 -26.32 -16.73 -19.12
CA THR A 42 -25.18 -15.82 -19.13
C THR A 42 -25.27 -14.87 -20.33
N PHE A 43 -24.74 -13.67 -20.16
CA PHE A 43 -24.65 -12.63 -21.18
C PHE A 43 -23.20 -12.17 -21.22
N ALA A 44 -22.53 -12.35 -22.36
CA ALA A 44 -21.12 -11.99 -22.51
C ALA A 44 -20.91 -11.19 -23.79
N ALA A 45 -20.09 -10.15 -23.70
CA ALA A 45 -19.67 -9.33 -24.84
C ALA A 45 -18.15 -9.42 -24.98
N TYR A 46 -17.67 -9.73 -26.17
CA TYR A 46 -16.23 -9.75 -26.51
C TYR A 46 -15.88 -8.63 -27.50
N ALA A 47 -16.87 -8.01 -28.14
CA ALA A 47 -16.72 -6.85 -28.99
C ALA A 47 -17.49 -5.63 -28.46
N LEU A 48 -17.06 -4.42 -28.83
CA LEU A 48 -17.61 -3.16 -28.32
C LEU A 48 -19.09 -2.96 -28.71
N ASP A 49 -19.48 -3.43 -29.90
CA ASP A 49 -20.86 -3.36 -30.39
C ASP A 49 -21.81 -4.36 -29.69
N GLU A 50 -21.26 -5.37 -29.00
CA GLU A 50 -22.02 -6.33 -28.20
C GLU A 50 -22.30 -5.85 -26.76
N VAL A 51 -21.51 -4.89 -26.25
CA VAL A 51 -21.56 -4.42 -24.85
C VAL A 51 -22.97 -3.95 -24.47
N SER A 52 -23.52 -2.98 -25.20
CA SER A 52 -24.84 -2.42 -24.93
C SER A 52 -25.94 -3.50 -25.06
N PRO A 53 -26.04 -4.25 -26.17
CA PRO A 53 -27.01 -5.35 -26.29
C PRO A 53 -26.97 -6.39 -25.16
N MET A 54 -25.78 -6.75 -24.65
CA MET A 54 -25.66 -7.74 -23.57
C MET A 54 -26.07 -7.16 -22.22
N LEU A 55 -25.74 -5.90 -21.94
CA LEU A 55 -26.22 -5.22 -20.74
C LEU A 55 -27.74 -5.07 -20.73
N ASP A 56 -28.37 -4.77 -21.87
CA ASP A 56 -29.84 -4.69 -21.95
C ASP A 56 -30.50 -6.03 -21.65
N LYS A 57 -29.97 -7.12 -22.21
CA LYS A 57 -30.48 -8.46 -21.93
C LYS A 57 -30.33 -8.82 -20.44
N ALA A 58 -29.21 -8.44 -19.83
CA ALA A 58 -28.98 -8.62 -18.40
C ALA A 58 -29.97 -7.78 -17.55
N CYS A 59 -30.24 -6.53 -17.93
CA CYS A 59 -31.22 -5.69 -17.24
C CYS A 59 -32.65 -6.25 -17.35
N ARG A 60 -33.09 -6.68 -18.54
CA ARG A 60 -34.41 -7.31 -18.72
C ARG A 60 -34.57 -8.57 -17.88
N ALA A 61 -33.53 -9.41 -17.81
CA ALA A 61 -33.54 -10.58 -16.94
C ALA A 61 -33.71 -10.20 -15.45
N ALA A 62 -33.10 -9.10 -15.01
CA ALA A 62 -33.30 -8.60 -13.65
C ALA A 62 -34.73 -8.07 -13.43
N GLU A 63 -35.28 -7.33 -14.40
CA GLU A 63 -36.66 -6.83 -14.39
C GLU A 63 -37.69 -7.97 -14.34
N ASP A 64 -37.42 -9.08 -15.04
CA ASP A 64 -38.19 -10.32 -15.00
C ASP A 64 -38.08 -11.08 -13.66
N GLY A 65 -37.34 -10.53 -12.70
CA GLY A 65 -37.22 -11.04 -11.33
C GLY A 65 -36.06 -11.99 -11.10
N LEU A 66 -35.16 -12.19 -12.07
CA LEU A 66 -33.93 -12.95 -11.82
C LEU A 66 -32.92 -12.12 -11.02
N HIS A 67 -32.00 -12.80 -10.36
CA HIS A 67 -30.85 -12.20 -9.69
C HIS A 67 -29.69 -12.15 -10.69
N VAL A 68 -29.30 -10.95 -11.13
CA VAL A 68 -28.26 -10.80 -12.16
C VAL A 68 -27.00 -10.22 -11.54
N ALA A 69 -25.85 -10.83 -11.77
CA ALA A 69 -24.57 -10.34 -11.27
C ALA A 69 -23.44 -10.62 -12.25
N GLY A 70 -22.40 -9.79 -12.21
CA GLY A 70 -21.28 -9.92 -13.11
C GLY A 70 -20.39 -8.69 -13.12
N PHE A 71 -19.68 -8.45 -14.21
CA PHE A 71 -18.76 -7.33 -14.34
C PHE A 71 -18.83 -6.67 -15.73
N VAL A 72 -18.36 -5.42 -15.77
CA VAL A 72 -18.09 -4.60 -16.94
C VAL A 72 -16.61 -4.19 -16.87
N ALA A 73 -15.80 -4.64 -17.82
CA ALA A 73 -14.38 -4.32 -17.88
C ALA A 73 -14.16 -2.83 -18.17
N TYR A 74 -13.04 -2.27 -17.71
CA TYR A 74 -12.64 -0.89 -17.99
C TYR A 74 -12.64 -0.60 -19.51
N GLU A 75 -12.22 -1.58 -20.30
CA GLU A 75 -12.14 -1.52 -21.76
C GLU A 75 -13.51 -1.49 -22.46
N ALA A 76 -14.63 -1.67 -21.76
CA ALA A 76 -15.96 -1.48 -22.31
C ALA A 76 -16.31 0.01 -22.54
N ALA A 77 -15.53 0.93 -21.98
CA ALA A 77 -15.76 2.37 -22.05
C ALA A 77 -16.05 2.93 -23.47
N PRO A 78 -15.30 2.54 -24.53
CA PRO A 78 -15.55 3.04 -25.88
C PRO A 78 -16.90 2.63 -26.48
N ALA A 79 -17.58 1.63 -25.89
CA ALA A 79 -18.94 1.27 -26.29
C ALA A 79 -19.96 2.32 -25.85
N PHE A 80 -19.67 3.08 -24.80
CA PHE A 80 -20.54 4.14 -24.29
C PHE A 80 -20.14 5.54 -24.76
N ASP A 81 -18.85 5.78 -24.97
CA ASP A 81 -18.34 7.02 -25.60
C ASP A 81 -17.16 6.70 -26.53
N ARG A 82 -17.39 6.84 -27.84
CA ARG A 82 -16.40 6.53 -28.88
C ARG A 82 -15.14 7.41 -28.85
N ALA A 83 -15.17 8.53 -28.12
CA ALA A 83 -13.99 9.37 -27.95
C ALA A 83 -12.96 8.74 -27.00
N MET A 84 -13.39 7.81 -26.14
CA MET A 84 -12.52 7.09 -25.22
C MET A 84 -11.67 6.03 -25.94
N ARG A 85 -10.44 5.82 -25.45
CA ARG A 85 -9.48 4.89 -26.05
C ARG A 85 -8.95 3.92 -25.01
N CYS A 86 -9.01 2.63 -25.33
CA CYS A 86 -8.51 1.55 -24.49
C CYS A 86 -7.82 0.47 -25.36
N ARG A 87 -6.95 -0.34 -24.75
CA ARG A 87 -6.46 -1.58 -25.37
C ARG A 87 -7.43 -2.70 -25.04
N LEU A 88 -8.01 -3.39 -26.01
CA LEU A 88 -8.98 -4.45 -25.72
C LEU A 88 -8.30 -5.67 -25.06
N PRO A 89 -8.94 -6.31 -24.06
CA PRO A 89 -8.40 -7.48 -23.40
C PRO A 89 -8.74 -8.76 -24.19
N ARG A 90 -8.19 -9.89 -23.74
CA ARG A 90 -8.60 -11.22 -24.24
C ARG A 90 -9.83 -11.76 -23.49
N THR A 91 -10.12 -11.23 -22.31
CA THR A 91 -11.31 -11.54 -21.50
C THR A 91 -12.54 -10.77 -22.04
N PRO A 92 -13.77 -11.17 -21.64
CA PRO A 92 -14.98 -10.43 -22.01
C PRO A 92 -14.96 -8.98 -21.54
N LEU A 93 -15.54 -8.08 -22.33
CA LEU A 93 -15.81 -6.68 -21.95
C LEU A 93 -16.99 -6.57 -20.98
N VAL A 94 -17.96 -7.46 -21.13
CA VAL A 94 -19.08 -7.63 -20.19
C VAL A 94 -19.26 -9.11 -19.97
N TRP A 95 -19.50 -9.50 -18.73
CA TRP A 95 -20.05 -10.80 -18.41
C TRP A 95 -21.06 -10.66 -17.28
N MET A 96 -22.28 -11.12 -17.48
CA MET A 96 -23.37 -11.11 -16.51
C MET A 96 -24.02 -12.49 -16.47
N ALA A 97 -24.37 -12.97 -15.29
CA ALA A 97 -25.06 -14.22 -15.08
C ALA A 97 -26.37 -13.99 -14.32
N ALA A 98 -27.45 -14.61 -14.80
CA ALA A 98 -28.79 -14.53 -14.21
C ALA A 98 -29.13 -15.82 -13.48
N PHE A 99 -29.60 -15.68 -12.24
CA PHE A 99 -29.85 -16.74 -11.28
C PHE A 99 -31.31 -16.69 -10.81
N SER A 100 -31.90 -17.86 -10.54
CA SER A 100 -33.29 -17.93 -10.07
C SER A 100 -33.43 -17.60 -8.59
N ASP A 101 -32.38 -17.82 -7.79
CA ASP A 101 -32.47 -17.69 -6.34
C ASP A 101 -31.17 -17.15 -5.72
N ARG A 102 -31.24 -16.78 -4.44
CA ARG A 102 -30.11 -16.39 -3.61
C ARG A 102 -30.26 -16.95 -2.20
N GLU A 103 -29.15 -17.35 -1.61
CA GLU A 103 -29.10 -17.78 -0.22
C GLU A 103 -28.18 -16.86 0.60
N ALA A 104 -28.45 -16.75 1.90
CA ALA A 104 -27.57 -16.03 2.81
C ALA A 104 -26.19 -16.69 2.82
N TRP A 105 -25.15 -15.86 2.75
CA TRP A 105 -23.77 -16.29 2.80
C TRP A 105 -23.00 -15.48 3.85
N ALA A 106 -22.24 -16.20 4.65
CA ALA A 106 -21.23 -15.63 5.53
C ALA A 106 -19.89 -16.31 5.23
N PRO A 107 -18.75 -15.63 5.44
CA PRO A 107 -17.44 -16.27 5.36
C PRO A 107 -17.39 -17.45 6.34
N GLY A 108 -17.19 -18.67 5.83
CA GLY A 108 -17.02 -19.87 6.68
C GLY A 108 -15.73 -19.82 7.52
N PRO A 109 -15.61 -20.70 8.53
CA PRO A 109 -14.38 -20.83 9.33
C PRO A 109 -13.18 -21.12 8.43
N CYS A 110 -12.02 -20.58 8.82
CA CYS A 110 -10.76 -20.90 8.15
C CYS A 110 -10.52 -22.41 8.28
N PRO A 111 -10.26 -23.17 7.20
CA PRO A 111 -9.84 -24.55 7.37
C PRO A 111 -8.60 -24.60 8.27
N SER A 112 -8.48 -25.60 9.14
CA SER A 112 -7.32 -25.75 10.05
C SER A 112 -5.98 -25.77 9.33
N ASP A 113 -5.98 -26.16 8.06
CA ASP A 113 -4.79 -26.24 7.21
C ASP A 113 -4.39 -24.86 6.62
N PHE A 114 -5.23 -23.83 6.80
CA PHE A 114 -5.01 -22.46 6.30
C PHE A 114 -4.27 -21.55 7.30
N VAL A 115 -3.86 -22.07 8.46
CA VAL A 115 -3.18 -21.31 9.53
C VAL A 115 -1.73 -20.94 9.16
N SER A 116 -1.21 -21.40 8.02
CA SER A 116 0.20 -21.23 7.62
C SER A 116 0.40 -20.72 6.18
N PHE A 117 -0.25 -19.63 5.77
CA PHE A 117 0.25 -18.94 4.58
C PHE A 117 1.55 -18.22 4.94
N PRO A 118 2.65 -18.43 4.18
CA PRO A 118 3.80 -17.53 4.24
C PRO A 118 3.33 -16.17 3.73
N VAL A 119 3.03 -15.27 4.65
CA VAL A 119 2.97 -13.84 4.36
C VAL A 119 4.42 -13.36 4.42
N PRO A 120 4.94 -12.72 3.36
CA PRO A 120 4.21 -12.11 2.24
C PRO A 120 3.93 -13.04 1.03
N ILE A 121 2.78 -12.88 0.36
CA ILE A 121 2.57 -13.45 -0.99
C ILE A 121 3.54 -12.72 -1.93
N PRO A 122 4.49 -13.42 -2.58
CA PRO A 122 5.42 -12.79 -3.50
C PRO A 122 4.64 -12.28 -4.71
N ALA A 123 4.43 -10.97 -4.76
CA ALA A 123 3.74 -10.31 -5.86
C ALA A 123 4.69 -9.31 -6.52
N ARG A 124 4.77 -9.36 -7.84
CA ARG A 124 5.67 -8.52 -8.63
C ARG A 124 4.87 -7.40 -9.28
N PHE A 125 5.16 -6.16 -8.90
CA PHE A 125 4.67 -5.00 -9.64
C PHE A 125 5.44 -4.87 -10.96
N ALA A 126 4.74 -4.61 -12.06
CA ALA A 126 5.35 -4.56 -13.38
C ALA A 126 6.26 -3.34 -13.61
N TYR A 127 6.10 -2.29 -12.82
CA TYR A 127 6.92 -1.09 -12.92
C TYR A 127 7.96 -1.10 -11.80
N ASP A 128 9.21 -0.87 -12.17
CA ASP A 128 10.24 -0.46 -11.21
C ASP A 128 10.09 1.05 -10.89
N PRO A 129 10.78 1.56 -9.85
CA PRO A 129 10.69 2.97 -9.48
C PRO A 129 11.07 3.94 -10.61
N ALA A 130 12.05 3.59 -11.45
CA ALA A 130 12.53 4.46 -12.52
C ALA A 130 11.50 4.60 -13.64
N HIS A 131 10.86 3.49 -14.02
CA HIS A 131 9.75 3.48 -14.96
C HIS A 131 8.57 4.27 -14.38
N TYR A 132 8.20 4.03 -13.11
CA TYR A 132 7.08 4.75 -12.49
C TYR A 132 7.33 6.27 -12.45
N LEU A 133 8.54 6.70 -12.08
CA LEU A 133 8.97 8.10 -12.16
C LEU A 133 8.79 8.71 -13.56
N SER A 134 9.08 7.95 -14.61
CA SER A 134 8.86 8.41 -16.00
C SER A 134 7.38 8.62 -16.34
N LEU A 135 6.49 7.78 -15.79
CA LEU A 135 5.04 7.93 -15.92
C LEU A 135 4.57 9.21 -15.21
N VAL A 136 5.05 9.44 -13.99
CA VAL A 136 4.72 10.65 -13.21
C VAL A 136 5.19 11.90 -13.94
N LYS A 137 6.42 11.91 -14.49
CA LYS A 137 6.91 13.03 -15.31
C LYS A 137 6.03 13.28 -16.54
N THR A 138 5.62 12.22 -17.23
CA THR A 138 4.76 12.33 -18.42
C THR A 138 3.39 12.93 -18.07
N VAL A 139 2.78 12.50 -16.96
CA VAL A 139 1.50 13.06 -16.51
C VAL A 139 1.65 14.51 -16.06
N ARG A 140 2.69 14.84 -15.30
CA ARG A 140 2.97 16.21 -14.87
C ARG A 140 3.14 17.16 -16.03
N GLU A 141 3.76 16.72 -17.12
CA GLU A 141 3.88 17.50 -18.34
C GLU A 141 2.51 17.79 -18.98
N HIS A 142 1.64 16.78 -19.05
CA HIS A 142 0.27 16.99 -19.51
C HIS A 142 -0.52 17.95 -18.61
N ILE A 143 -0.31 17.90 -17.29
CA ILE A 143 -0.92 18.86 -16.34
C ILE A 143 -0.35 20.27 -16.56
N ARG A 144 0.96 20.40 -16.75
CA ARG A 144 1.65 21.68 -17.02
C ARG A 144 1.11 22.37 -18.27
N GLU A 145 0.83 21.60 -19.31
CA GLU A 145 0.23 22.08 -20.56
C GLU A 145 -1.26 22.37 -20.46
N GLY A 146 -1.91 22.07 -19.33
CA GLY A 146 -3.35 22.27 -19.13
C GLY A 146 -4.23 21.24 -19.86
N ASN A 147 -3.67 20.10 -20.28
CA ASN A 147 -4.46 19.03 -20.92
C ASN A 147 -5.43 18.36 -19.95
N VAL A 148 -4.99 18.19 -18.71
CA VAL A 148 -5.67 17.48 -17.62
C VAL A 148 -5.27 18.12 -16.30
N TYR A 149 -6.03 17.90 -15.23
CA TYR A 149 -5.65 18.27 -13.87
C TYR A 149 -5.36 17.06 -12.98
N GLN A 150 -5.83 15.88 -13.36
CA GLN A 150 -5.54 14.61 -12.68
C GLN A 150 -5.55 13.45 -13.68
N VAL A 151 -4.65 12.48 -13.52
CA VAL A 151 -4.69 11.19 -14.24
C VAL A 151 -4.40 10.05 -13.26
N ASN A 152 -5.26 9.04 -13.22
CA ASN A 152 -5.02 7.83 -12.43
C ASN A 152 -4.23 6.80 -13.25
N VAL A 153 -2.94 6.67 -12.98
CA VAL A 153 -2.05 5.73 -13.66
C VAL A 153 -1.91 4.46 -12.84
N THR A 154 -1.98 3.32 -13.52
CA THR A 154 -2.02 2.00 -12.93
C THR A 154 -1.03 1.06 -13.61
N GLY A 155 -0.65 0.01 -12.89
CA GLY A 155 0.14 -1.09 -13.43
C GLY A 155 -0.32 -2.43 -12.85
N PRO A 156 -0.03 -3.53 -13.55
CA PRO A 156 -0.35 -4.86 -13.05
C PRO A 156 0.66 -5.32 -12.01
N MET A 157 0.12 -5.95 -10.97
CA MET A 157 0.84 -6.75 -10.01
C MET A 157 0.49 -8.22 -10.24
N SER A 158 1.49 -9.02 -10.58
CA SER A 158 1.32 -10.45 -10.90
C SER A 158 1.80 -11.32 -9.75
N PHE A 159 1.08 -12.40 -9.48
CA PHE A 159 1.43 -13.36 -8.43
C PHE A 159 0.82 -14.73 -8.73
N THR A 160 1.48 -15.79 -8.28
CA THR A 160 0.91 -17.13 -8.28
C THR A 160 0.09 -17.32 -7.00
N PRO A 161 -1.22 -17.63 -7.09
CA PRO A 161 -2.03 -17.94 -5.92
C PRO A 161 -1.41 -19.08 -5.11
N PRO A 162 -1.20 -18.91 -3.79
CA PRO A 162 -0.58 -19.94 -2.95
C PRO A 162 -1.55 -21.10 -2.64
N CYS A 163 -2.81 -20.98 -3.05
CA CYS A 163 -3.85 -21.99 -2.90
C CYS A 163 -4.93 -21.78 -3.97
N GLU A 164 -5.96 -22.63 -3.92
CA GLU A 164 -7.15 -22.46 -4.73
C GLU A 164 -7.77 -21.05 -4.56
N PRO A 165 -8.30 -20.43 -5.63
CA PRO A 165 -8.66 -19.01 -5.56
C PRO A 165 -9.85 -18.72 -4.61
N TRP A 166 -10.75 -19.69 -4.39
CA TRP A 166 -11.88 -19.50 -3.48
C TRP A 166 -11.43 -19.32 -2.01
N PRO A 167 -10.61 -20.21 -1.43
CA PRO A 167 -10.02 -19.97 -0.12
C PRO A 167 -9.17 -18.69 -0.02
N LEU A 168 -8.43 -18.33 -1.08
CA LEU A 168 -7.69 -17.06 -1.14
C LEU A 168 -8.64 -15.87 -0.99
N PHE A 169 -9.76 -15.84 -1.73
CA PHE A 169 -10.77 -14.78 -1.61
C PHE A 169 -11.30 -14.64 -0.17
N GLN A 170 -11.62 -15.77 0.49
CA GLN A 170 -12.07 -15.75 1.89
C GLN A 170 -11.00 -15.20 2.84
N ALA A 171 -9.72 -15.50 2.60
CA ALA A 171 -8.62 -14.96 3.39
C ALA A 171 -8.46 -13.45 3.19
N LEU A 172 -8.54 -12.97 1.94
CA LEU A 172 -8.46 -11.53 1.62
C LEU A 172 -9.61 -10.74 2.26
N LEU A 173 -10.83 -11.28 2.25
CA LEU A 173 -11.98 -10.64 2.89
C LEU A 173 -11.88 -10.56 4.41
N ARG A 174 -11.24 -11.53 5.07
CA ARG A 174 -10.97 -11.44 6.52
C ARG A 174 -9.94 -10.37 6.84
N ARG A 175 -8.93 -10.19 5.98
CA ARG A 175 -7.90 -9.16 6.16
C ARG A 175 -8.43 -7.75 5.88
N GLN A 176 -9.34 -7.63 4.92
CA GLN A 176 -9.93 -6.37 4.55
C GLN A 176 -11.45 -6.51 4.31
N PRO A 177 -12.24 -6.45 5.38
CA PRO A 177 -13.69 -6.45 5.27
C PRO A 177 -14.17 -5.22 4.49
N VAL A 178 -14.94 -5.44 3.43
CA VAL A 178 -15.44 -4.39 2.54
C VAL A 178 -16.90 -4.62 2.13
N PRO A 179 -17.69 -3.55 1.96
CA PRO A 179 -19.12 -3.67 1.67
C PRO A 179 -19.39 -4.34 0.31
N TYR A 180 -18.63 -3.99 -0.73
CA TYR A 180 -18.86 -4.42 -2.12
C TYR A 180 -17.91 -5.54 -2.56
N ALA A 181 -17.65 -6.48 -1.65
CA ALA A 181 -16.92 -7.71 -1.94
C ALA A 181 -17.67 -8.57 -2.97
N ALA A 182 -16.97 -9.17 -3.94
CA ALA A 182 -17.58 -10.08 -4.89
C ALA A 182 -16.61 -11.17 -5.38
N TRP A 183 -17.13 -12.39 -5.48
CA TRP A 183 -16.50 -13.51 -6.17
C TRP A 183 -17.32 -13.87 -7.39
N LEU A 184 -16.69 -13.88 -8.56
CA LEU A 184 -17.30 -14.31 -9.81
C LEU A 184 -16.53 -15.48 -10.39
N ASP A 185 -17.22 -16.62 -10.52
CA ASP A 185 -16.75 -17.74 -11.32
C ASP A 185 -17.25 -17.59 -12.76
N VAL A 186 -16.37 -17.13 -13.65
CA VAL A 186 -16.65 -16.89 -15.08
C VAL A 186 -16.33 -18.14 -15.93
N GLY A 187 -16.03 -19.27 -15.29
CA GLY A 187 -15.61 -20.49 -15.97
C GLY A 187 -14.13 -20.49 -16.34
N SER A 188 -13.71 -19.70 -17.34
CA SER A 188 -12.31 -19.67 -17.80
C SER A 188 -11.36 -18.91 -16.87
N PHE A 189 -11.88 -17.97 -16.07
CA PHE A 189 -11.13 -17.22 -15.08
C PHE A 189 -12.01 -16.88 -13.87
N ARG A 190 -11.41 -16.36 -12.80
CA ARG A 190 -12.11 -15.94 -11.57
C ARG A 190 -11.85 -14.47 -11.28
N ILE A 191 -12.86 -13.77 -10.77
CA ILE A 191 -12.71 -12.39 -10.27
C ILE A 191 -12.89 -12.40 -8.76
N LEU A 192 -11.89 -11.85 -8.05
CA LEU A 192 -11.83 -11.71 -6.61
C LEU A 192 -11.83 -10.21 -6.29
N SER A 193 -13.00 -9.62 -6.10
CA SER A 193 -13.17 -8.19 -5.83
C SER A 193 -13.27 -7.92 -4.34
N CYS A 194 -12.32 -7.18 -3.78
CA CYS A 194 -12.34 -6.66 -2.42
C CYS A 194 -12.54 -5.13 -2.43
N SER A 195 -13.48 -4.66 -3.26
CA SER A 195 -13.74 -3.22 -3.42
C SER A 195 -14.54 -2.61 -2.27
N PRO A 196 -14.07 -1.47 -1.72
CA PRO A 196 -14.82 -0.66 -0.79
C PRO A 196 -15.74 0.39 -1.47
N GLU A 197 -15.54 0.71 -2.75
CA GLU A 197 -16.10 1.92 -3.38
C GLU A 197 -17.41 1.65 -4.14
N LEU A 198 -18.43 2.44 -3.85
CA LEU A 198 -19.69 2.44 -4.59
C LEU A 198 -19.55 3.26 -5.87
N PHE A 199 -19.72 2.63 -7.03
CA PHE A 199 -19.83 3.35 -8.30
C PHE A 199 -21.21 4.00 -8.39
N PHE A 200 -22.28 3.21 -8.32
CA PHE A 200 -23.63 3.74 -8.12
C PHE A 200 -24.59 2.72 -7.49
N ASP A 201 -25.59 3.20 -6.75
CA ASP A 201 -26.80 2.45 -6.32
C ASP A 201 -28.02 3.17 -6.94
N ARG A 202 -28.68 2.48 -7.87
CA ARG A 202 -29.95 2.89 -8.48
C ARG A 202 -31.08 2.11 -7.83
N ARG A 203 -32.11 2.82 -7.39
CA ARG A 203 -33.39 2.26 -6.90
C ARG A 203 -34.54 2.99 -7.58
N GLY A 204 -35.18 2.33 -8.53
CA GLY A 204 -36.18 2.96 -9.38
C GLY A 204 -35.56 4.12 -10.18
N ASP A 205 -36.01 5.34 -9.89
CA ASP A 205 -35.53 6.58 -10.50
C ASP A 205 -34.48 7.32 -9.66
N CYS A 206 -34.17 6.87 -8.45
CA CYS A 206 -33.17 7.49 -7.59
C CYS A 206 -31.80 6.85 -7.83
N ILE A 207 -30.77 7.66 -8.04
CA ILE A 207 -29.37 7.20 -8.17
C ILE A 207 -28.48 7.88 -7.13
N THR A 208 -27.56 7.12 -6.56
CA THR A 208 -26.54 7.60 -5.62
C THR A 208 -25.17 7.10 -6.02
N THR A 209 -24.17 7.98 -6.03
CA THR A 209 -22.74 7.64 -6.14
C THR A 209 -22.04 8.05 -4.85
N ARG A 210 -21.00 7.33 -4.41
CA ARG A 210 -20.28 7.69 -3.19
C ARG A 210 -18.75 7.62 -3.42
N PRO A 211 -18.16 8.68 -3.99
CA PRO A 211 -16.70 8.79 -4.07
C PRO A 211 -16.08 8.75 -2.67
N MET A 212 -14.89 8.16 -2.61
CA MET A 212 -14.12 8.04 -1.38
C MET A 212 -12.73 8.61 -1.62
N LYS A 213 -12.35 9.62 -0.83
CA LYS A 213 -11.03 10.25 -0.89
C LYS A 213 -10.62 10.70 0.50
N GLY A 214 -9.42 10.32 0.92
CA GLY A 214 -8.90 10.51 2.27
C GLY A 214 -9.14 9.30 3.17
N THR A 215 -8.05 8.72 3.67
CA THR A 215 -8.04 7.51 4.49
C THR A 215 -7.11 7.74 5.67
N VAL A 216 -7.56 7.41 6.88
CA VAL A 216 -6.72 7.43 8.09
C VAL A 216 -6.91 6.11 8.84
N ALA A 217 -5.89 5.64 9.55
CA ALA A 217 -6.04 4.46 10.41
C ALA A 217 -7.05 4.74 11.54
N ARG A 218 -7.64 3.69 12.12
CA ARG A 218 -8.44 3.85 13.35
C ARG A 218 -7.55 4.29 14.51
N GLY A 219 -8.09 5.12 15.39
CA GLY A 219 -7.42 5.52 16.63
C GLY A 219 -7.37 4.34 17.61
N ARG A 220 -6.36 4.33 18.47
CA ARG A 220 -6.10 3.25 19.44
C ARG A 220 -7.16 3.19 20.54
N ASN A 221 -7.88 4.30 20.75
CA ASN A 221 -8.98 4.42 21.69
C ASN A 221 -10.04 5.38 21.13
N ALA A 222 -11.22 5.42 21.74
CA ALA A 222 -12.34 6.24 21.25
C ALA A 222 -12.02 7.74 21.14
N SER A 223 -11.14 8.27 21.99
CA SER A 223 -10.76 9.68 21.96
C SER A 223 -9.86 10.00 20.77
N GLU A 224 -8.84 9.19 20.53
CA GLU A 224 -7.95 9.32 19.37
C GLU A 224 -8.71 9.02 18.06
N ASP A 225 -9.60 8.03 18.08
CA ASP A 225 -10.46 7.70 16.95
C ASP A 225 -11.35 8.91 16.59
N THR A 226 -11.88 9.61 17.59
CA THR A 226 -12.65 10.86 17.38
C THR A 226 -11.75 12.01 16.89
N ALA A 227 -10.51 12.11 17.37
CA ALA A 227 -9.56 13.12 16.91
C ALA A 227 -9.17 12.91 15.43
N PHE A 228 -8.88 11.68 15.03
CA PHE A 228 -8.58 11.33 13.63
C PHE A 228 -9.79 11.53 12.72
N GLU A 229 -10.99 11.23 13.21
CA GLU A 229 -12.23 11.54 12.50
C GLU A 229 -12.35 13.04 12.22
N GLN A 230 -12.16 13.87 13.25
CA GLN A 230 -12.26 15.33 13.15
C GLN A 230 -11.13 15.94 12.32
N TRP A 231 -9.93 15.38 12.39
CA TRP A 231 -8.81 15.78 11.54
C TRP A 231 -9.13 15.48 10.08
N LEU A 232 -9.52 14.24 9.76
CA LEU A 232 -9.81 13.84 8.39
C LEU A 232 -10.94 14.69 7.82
N GLU A 233 -12.01 14.93 8.58
CA GLU A 233 -13.14 15.80 8.19
C GLU A 233 -12.72 17.24 7.89
N LYS A 234 -11.63 17.74 8.50
CA LYS A 234 -11.16 19.14 8.37
C LYS A 234 -9.96 19.32 7.46
N ASP A 235 -9.21 18.25 7.15
CA ASP A 235 -7.97 18.31 6.38
C ASP A 235 -8.17 18.94 4.99
N GLU A 236 -7.48 20.05 4.73
CA GLU A 236 -7.70 20.85 3.53
C GLU A 236 -7.32 20.10 2.24
N LYS A 237 -6.27 19.28 2.28
CA LYS A 237 -5.81 18.50 1.12
C LYS A 237 -6.83 17.43 0.75
N ASN A 238 -7.23 16.59 1.70
CA ASN A 238 -8.18 15.50 1.48
C ASN A 238 -9.55 16.03 1.06
N ARG A 239 -10.00 17.15 1.64
CA ARG A 239 -11.24 17.82 1.22
C ARG A 239 -11.13 18.38 -0.19
N ALA A 240 -10.02 19.02 -0.55
CA ALA A 240 -9.82 19.55 -1.90
C ALA A 240 -9.89 18.42 -2.95
N GLU A 241 -9.19 17.30 -2.72
CA GLU A 241 -9.28 16.12 -3.58
C GLU A 241 -10.70 15.55 -3.64
N ASN A 242 -11.39 15.44 -2.50
CA ASN A 242 -12.77 14.95 -2.45
C ASN A 242 -13.72 15.87 -3.24
N VAL A 243 -13.64 17.19 -3.07
CA VAL A 243 -14.44 18.18 -3.82
C VAL A 243 -14.24 18.02 -5.32
N MET A 244 -12.98 17.87 -5.78
CA MET A 244 -12.69 17.71 -7.20
C MET A 244 -13.40 16.49 -7.80
N ILE A 245 -13.41 15.35 -7.09
CA ILE A 245 -14.10 14.13 -7.54
C ILE A 245 -15.62 14.28 -7.41
N VAL A 246 -16.11 14.94 -6.37
CA VAL A 246 -17.55 15.21 -6.18
C VAL A 246 -18.09 16.06 -7.31
N ASP A 247 -17.39 17.13 -7.70
CA ASP A 247 -17.80 18.00 -8.80
C ASP A 247 -17.78 17.26 -10.14
N LEU A 248 -16.78 16.40 -10.35
CA LEU A 248 -16.74 15.52 -11.52
C LEU A 248 -17.97 14.59 -11.58
N LEU A 249 -18.33 13.95 -10.47
CA LEU A 249 -19.48 13.04 -10.40
C LEU A 249 -20.82 13.77 -10.46
N ARG A 250 -20.92 14.99 -9.93
CA ARG A 250 -22.09 15.86 -10.11
C ARG A 250 -22.30 16.18 -11.58
N ASN A 251 -21.23 16.57 -12.28
CA ASN A 251 -21.29 16.84 -13.71
C ASN A 251 -21.66 15.58 -14.49
N ASP A 252 -21.08 14.42 -14.18
CA ASP A 252 -21.41 13.18 -14.86
C ASP A 252 -22.87 12.76 -14.59
N LEU A 253 -23.34 12.79 -13.35
CA LEU A 253 -24.74 12.48 -13.03
C LEU A 253 -25.73 13.42 -13.73
N SER A 254 -25.37 14.70 -13.91
CA SER A 254 -26.24 15.67 -14.57
C SER A 254 -26.59 15.30 -16.02
N LYS A 255 -25.79 14.45 -16.67
CA LYS A 255 -26.03 13.98 -18.05
C LYS A 255 -27.20 13.00 -18.15
N CYS A 256 -27.50 12.26 -17.07
CA CYS A 256 -28.58 11.27 -17.03
C CYS A 256 -29.70 11.60 -16.04
N CYS A 257 -29.53 12.63 -15.20
CA CYS A 257 -30.51 13.06 -14.21
C CYS A 257 -31.34 14.26 -14.69
N GLU A 258 -32.53 14.42 -14.10
CA GLU A 258 -33.36 15.60 -14.32
C GLU A 258 -32.63 16.88 -13.91
N PRO A 259 -32.72 17.97 -14.70
CA PRO A 259 -32.11 19.25 -14.36
C PRO A 259 -32.49 19.73 -12.95
N GLY A 260 -31.48 20.08 -12.15
CA GLY A 260 -31.67 20.55 -10.77
C GLY A 260 -31.95 19.45 -9.73
N SER A 261 -32.05 18.18 -10.13
CA SER A 261 -32.24 17.07 -9.18
C SER A 261 -30.94 16.61 -8.51
N VAL A 262 -29.79 16.88 -9.14
CA VAL A 262 -28.48 16.46 -8.64
C VAL A 262 -28.06 17.30 -7.43
N ARG A 263 -27.89 16.64 -6.29
CA ARG A 263 -27.55 17.24 -5.01
C ARG A 263 -26.45 16.47 -4.30
N THR A 264 -25.61 17.18 -3.57
CA THR A 264 -24.62 16.59 -2.66
C THR A 264 -25.24 16.42 -1.28
N ALA A 265 -25.03 15.25 -0.68
CA ALA A 265 -25.42 14.92 0.68
C ALA A 265 -24.20 14.36 1.43
N ASP A 266 -24.20 14.46 2.76
CA ASP A 266 -23.14 13.90 3.61
C ASP A 266 -21.73 14.33 3.17
N LEU A 267 -21.54 15.64 2.91
CA LEU A 267 -20.25 16.18 2.48
C LEU A 267 -19.15 15.90 3.52
N PHE A 268 -18.04 15.33 3.07
CA PHE A 268 -16.86 15.03 3.89
C PHE A 268 -17.15 14.12 5.09
N ARG A 269 -18.18 13.28 4.99
CA ARG A 269 -18.55 12.37 6.07
C ARG A 269 -17.46 11.33 6.24
N THR A 270 -16.93 11.24 7.45
CA THR A 270 -16.00 10.18 7.80
C THR A 270 -16.77 8.90 8.17
N GLU A 271 -16.53 7.81 7.46
CA GLU A 271 -17.05 6.49 7.74
C GLU A 271 -15.99 5.65 8.47
N ARG A 272 -16.37 5.04 9.60
CA ARG A 272 -15.50 4.13 10.35
C ARG A 272 -15.62 2.71 9.80
N TYR A 273 -14.50 2.14 9.39
CA TYR A 273 -14.31 0.72 9.09
C TYR A 273 -13.52 0.05 10.22
N GLU A 274 -13.37 -1.27 10.20
CA GLU A 274 -12.70 -2.02 11.27
C GLU A 274 -11.23 -1.58 11.48
N THR A 275 -10.50 -1.35 10.39
CA THR A 275 -9.06 -1.04 10.42
C THR A 275 -8.71 0.40 10.03
N LEU A 276 -9.64 1.13 9.40
CA LEU A 276 -9.43 2.49 8.91
C LEU A 276 -10.69 3.34 9.03
N MET A 277 -10.56 4.65 8.84
CA MET A 277 -11.64 5.55 8.48
C MET A 277 -11.46 6.07 7.06
N GLN A 278 -12.57 6.33 6.39
CA GLN A 278 -12.59 6.82 5.03
C GLN A 278 -13.51 8.03 4.95
N MET A 279 -13.05 9.13 4.36
CA MET A 279 -13.93 10.24 4.01
C MET A 279 -14.71 9.89 2.74
N THR A 280 -16.02 10.04 2.83
CA THR A 280 -16.99 9.82 1.75
C THR A 280 -17.87 11.04 1.57
N THR A 281 -18.29 11.26 0.33
CA THR A 281 -19.32 12.27 0.02
C THR A 281 -20.36 11.60 -0.87
N SER A 282 -21.65 11.79 -0.59
CA SER A 282 -22.70 11.21 -1.43
C SER A 282 -23.18 12.24 -2.47
N VAL A 283 -23.28 11.81 -3.72
CA VAL A 283 -23.94 12.60 -4.78
C VAL A 283 -25.18 11.83 -5.24
N GLN A 284 -26.33 12.48 -5.19
CA GLN A 284 -27.63 11.88 -5.48
C GLN A 284 -28.33 12.64 -6.60
N GLY A 285 -29.13 11.96 -7.40
CA GLY A 285 -29.97 12.59 -8.42
C GLY A 285 -31.22 11.77 -8.70
N ARG A 286 -32.19 12.38 -9.41
CA ARG A 286 -33.33 11.68 -9.99
C ARG A 286 -33.03 11.45 -11.46
N LEU A 287 -33.00 10.20 -11.90
CA LEU A 287 -32.83 9.82 -13.29
C LEU A 287 -33.93 10.42 -14.16
N SER A 288 -33.58 10.80 -15.38
CA SER A 288 -34.55 11.26 -16.36
C SER A 288 -35.59 10.16 -16.67
N PRO A 289 -36.86 10.51 -16.93
CA PRO A 289 -37.88 9.53 -17.26
C PRO A 289 -37.46 8.61 -18.42
N GLY A 290 -37.50 7.30 -18.20
CA GLY A 290 -37.09 6.30 -19.19
C GLY A 290 -35.60 6.01 -19.27
N ALA A 291 -34.76 6.61 -18.42
CA ALA A 291 -33.33 6.33 -18.39
C ALA A 291 -33.06 4.84 -18.11
N ALA A 292 -32.34 4.22 -19.04
CA ALA A 292 -31.86 2.85 -18.94
C ALA A 292 -30.54 2.79 -18.19
N THR A 293 -30.14 1.59 -17.77
CA THR A 293 -28.82 1.37 -17.16
C THR A 293 -27.68 1.77 -18.10
N GLN A 294 -27.87 1.62 -19.41
CA GLN A 294 -26.90 2.08 -20.42
C GLN A 294 -26.65 3.59 -20.36
N ASP A 295 -27.68 4.40 -20.13
CA ASP A 295 -27.54 5.86 -20.03
C ASP A 295 -26.69 6.24 -18.81
N ILE A 296 -26.84 5.49 -17.72
CA ILE A 296 -26.02 5.64 -16.51
C ILE A 296 -24.55 5.30 -16.82
N PHE A 297 -24.29 4.19 -17.52
CA PHE A 297 -22.94 3.84 -17.94
C PHE A 297 -22.36 4.88 -18.92
N ALA A 298 -23.12 5.38 -19.87
CA ALA A 298 -22.67 6.43 -20.79
C ALA A 298 -22.35 7.76 -20.08
N ALA A 299 -23.09 8.09 -19.03
CA ALA A 299 -22.82 9.27 -18.22
C ALA A 299 -21.58 9.11 -17.33
N LEU A 300 -21.47 7.96 -16.63
CA LEU A 300 -20.57 7.79 -15.49
C LEU A 300 -19.33 6.94 -15.79
N PHE A 301 -19.35 6.01 -16.74
CA PHE A 301 -18.33 4.97 -16.89
C PHE A 301 -17.15 5.38 -17.80
N PRO A 302 -15.92 4.97 -17.48
CA PRO A 302 -15.46 4.46 -16.17
C PRO A 302 -15.51 5.56 -15.12
N CYS A 303 -15.47 5.16 -13.84
CA CYS A 303 -15.53 6.13 -12.74
C CYS A 303 -14.41 7.16 -12.85
N GLY A 304 -14.73 8.41 -12.53
CA GLY A 304 -13.78 9.53 -12.53
C GLY A 304 -12.58 9.30 -11.62
N SER A 305 -12.78 8.63 -10.47
CA SER A 305 -11.74 8.34 -9.47
C SER A 305 -10.63 7.43 -10.00
N VAL A 306 -10.93 6.58 -10.99
CA VAL A 306 -9.97 5.63 -11.57
C VAL A 306 -9.48 6.03 -12.96
N THR A 307 -9.92 7.17 -13.48
CA THR A 307 -9.49 7.71 -14.78
C THR A 307 -8.71 9.00 -14.59
N GLY A 308 -9.33 10.02 -14.01
CA GLY A 308 -8.83 11.39 -14.02
C GLY A 308 -9.70 12.29 -14.87
N ALA A 309 -9.29 13.55 -15.00
CA ALA A 309 -10.14 14.54 -15.61
C ALA A 309 -9.38 15.66 -16.36
N PRO A 310 -9.92 16.12 -17.50
CA PRO A 310 -11.15 15.65 -18.19
C PRO A 310 -11.05 14.19 -18.70
N LYS A 311 -12.12 13.40 -18.51
CA LYS A 311 -12.12 11.91 -18.63
C LYS A 311 -11.56 11.40 -19.96
N ILE A 312 -12.04 11.92 -21.09
CA ILE A 312 -11.59 11.50 -22.43
C ILE A 312 -10.08 11.72 -22.60
N ARG A 313 -9.56 12.88 -22.17
CA ARG A 313 -8.14 13.21 -22.30
C ARG A 313 -7.28 12.39 -21.34
N ALA A 314 -7.73 12.20 -20.10
CA ALA A 314 -7.06 11.33 -19.14
C ALA A 314 -6.96 9.88 -19.66
N MET A 315 -8.02 9.35 -20.27
CA MET A 315 -8.01 8.02 -20.87
C MET A 315 -7.07 7.89 -22.09
N ASP A 316 -6.94 8.93 -22.93
CA ASP A 316 -5.94 8.93 -24.01
C ASP A 316 -4.50 8.92 -23.45
N ILE A 317 -4.25 9.60 -22.33
CA ILE A 317 -2.94 9.57 -21.64
C ILE A 317 -2.70 8.19 -21.02
N ILE A 318 -3.67 7.63 -20.30
CA ILE A 318 -3.63 6.27 -19.76
C ILE A 318 -3.33 5.25 -20.86
N HIS A 319 -4.01 5.36 -22.01
CA HIS A 319 -3.76 4.52 -23.17
C HIS A 319 -2.32 4.65 -23.70
N ARG A 320 -1.64 5.78 -23.53
CA ARG A 320 -0.21 5.89 -23.95
C ARG A 320 0.73 5.32 -22.89
N CYS A 321 0.40 5.52 -21.61
CA CYS A 321 1.23 5.15 -20.47
C CYS A 321 1.17 3.65 -20.12
N GLU A 322 0.00 3.02 -20.21
CA GLU A 322 -0.21 1.66 -19.70
C GLU A 322 -0.14 0.64 -20.84
N PRO A 323 0.91 -0.21 -20.95
CA PRO A 323 1.09 -1.07 -22.12
C PRO A 323 0.05 -2.19 -22.25
N GLU A 324 -0.75 -2.44 -21.21
CA GLU A 324 -1.69 -3.55 -21.10
C GLU A 324 -3.09 -3.08 -20.70
N PRO A 325 -4.15 -3.85 -21.01
CA PRO A 325 -5.49 -3.59 -20.51
C PRO A 325 -5.57 -3.71 -18.98
N ARG A 326 -6.57 -3.03 -18.39
CA ARG A 326 -6.91 -3.14 -16.97
C ARG A 326 -7.86 -4.30 -16.69
N GLY A 327 -8.71 -4.69 -17.63
CA GLY A 327 -9.64 -5.81 -17.49
C GLY A 327 -10.78 -5.48 -16.53
N ALA A 328 -11.13 -6.42 -15.65
CA ALA A 328 -12.13 -6.16 -14.60
C ALA A 328 -11.68 -5.04 -13.63
N TYR A 329 -10.37 -4.86 -13.42
CA TYR A 329 -9.83 -3.79 -12.57
C TYR A 329 -10.13 -2.40 -13.16
N CYS A 330 -10.51 -1.45 -12.31
CA CYS A 330 -11.05 -0.13 -12.68
C CYS A 330 -12.33 -0.15 -13.53
N GLY A 331 -12.87 -1.33 -13.82
CA GLY A 331 -14.23 -1.49 -14.36
C GLY A 331 -15.27 -1.40 -13.25
N ALA A 332 -16.34 -2.19 -13.37
CA ALA A 332 -17.40 -2.28 -12.38
C ALA A 332 -17.87 -3.72 -12.20
N VAL A 333 -18.00 -4.19 -10.97
CA VAL A 333 -18.77 -5.39 -10.62
C VAL A 333 -20.19 -4.94 -10.25
N GLY A 334 -21.19 -5.72 -10.63
CA GLY A 334 -22.60 -5.34 -10.52
C GLY A 334 -23.49 -6.43 -9.97
N TYR A 335 -24.57 -6.00 -9.32
CA TYR A 335 -25.73 -6.81 -8.99
C TYR A 335 -27.02 -6.05 -9.32
N MET A 336 -27.93 -6.71 -10.02
CA MET A 336 -29.22 -6.16 -10.45
C MET A 336 -30.34 -7.14 -10.10
N HIS A 337 -31.44 -6.61 -9.60
CA HIS A 337 -32.65 -7.37 -9.34
C HIS A 337 -33.85 -6.43 -9.33
N ARG A 338 -34.85 -6.71 -10.15
CA ARG A 338 -36.02 -5.86 -10.38
C ARG A 338 -35.59 -4.44 -10.76
N ASP A 339 -36.05 -3.44 -10.02
CA ASP A 339 -35.79 -2.01 -10.23
C ASP A 339 -34.51 -1.50 -9.55
N ARG A 340 -33.71 -2.40 -8.95
CA ARG A 340 -32.47 -2.06 -8.27
C ARG A 340 -31.25 -2.52 -9.07
N ALA A 341 -30.28 -1.62 -9.20
CA ALA A 341 -28.97 -1.90 -9.79
C ALA A 341 -27.86 -1.27 -8.94
N VAL A 342 -26.94 -2.08 -8.44
CA VAL A 342 -25.80 -1.64 -7.62
C VAL A 342 -24.53 -2.05 -8.32
N PHE A 343 -23.61 -1.12 -8.50
CA PHE A 343 -22.30 -1.36 -9.08
C PHE A 343 -21.21 -0.77 -8.20
N ASN A 344 -20.10 -1.48 -8.06
CA ASN A 344 -18.91 -0.98 -7.39
C ASN A 344 -17.93 -0.39 -8.41
N VAL A 345 -16.93 0.35 -7.92
CA VAL A 345 -15.71 0.60 -8.70
C VAL A 345 -14.79 -0.58 -8.44
N ALA A 346 -14.38 -1.33 -9.47
CA ALA A 346 -13.63 -2.57 -9.29
C ALA A 346 -12.14 -2.31 -8.98
N ILE A 347 -11.87 -1.79 -7.78
CA ILE A 347 -10.54 -1.62 -7.18
C ILE A 347 -10.29 -2.69 -6.13
N ARG A 348 -9.01 -2.98 -5.85
CA ARG A 348 -8.61 -4.12 -5.01
C ARG A 348 -9.24 -5.43 -5.53
N THR A 349 -9.20 -5.59 -6.86
CA THR A 349 -9.84 -6.68 -7.59
C THR A 349 -8.80 -7.45 -8.38
N ALA A 350 -8.69 -8.76 -8.10
CA ALA A 350 -7.77 -9.65 -8.80
C ALA A 350 -8.51 -10.53 -9.81
N GLU A 351 -7.88 -10.78 -10.96
CA GLU A 351 -8.30 -11.77 -11.96
C GLU A 351 -7.37 -12.97 -11.87
N VAL A 352 -7.92 -14.18 -11.78
CA VAL A 352 -7.14 -15.44 -11.72
C VAL A 352 -7.46 -16.28 -12.95
N LEU A 353 -6.45 -16.53 -13.78
CA LEU A 353 -6.53 -17.22 -15.05
C LEU A 353 -5.39 -18.25 -15.14
N SER A 354 -5.73 -19.51 -15.44
CA SER A 354 -4.74 -20.57 -15.69
C SER A 354 -3.68 -20.74 -14.58
N GLY A 355 -4.06 -20.52 -13.32
CA GLY A 355 -3.16 -20.64 -12.17
C GLY A 355 -2.29 -19.40 -11.89
N GLU A 356 -2.41 -18.34 -12.69
CA GLU A 356 -1.75 -17.05 -12.46
C GLU A 356 -2.79 -15.99 -12.09
N ALA A 357 -2.40 -15.04 -11.23
CA ALA A 357 -3.27 -13.97 -10.79
C ALA A 357 -2.66 -12.59 -11.07
N ARG A 358 -3.55 -11.66 -11.43
CA ARG A 358 -3.22 -10.27 -11.72
C ARG A 358 -4.13 -9.35 -10.91
N LEU A 359 -3.52 -8.39 -10.22
CA LEU A 359 -4.19 -7.32 -9.50
C LEU A 359 -3.69 -5.99 -10.05
N GLY A 360 -4.58 -5.07 -10.39
CA GLY A 360 -4.17 -3.70 -10.72
C GLY A 360 -3.87 -2.88 -9.46
N VAL A 361 -2.81 -2.09 -9.51
CA VAL A 361 -2.48 -1.10 -8.48
C VAL A 361 -2.15 0.23 -9.16
N GLY A 362 -2.43 1.35 -8.51
CA GLY A 362 -2.22 2.66 -9.10
C GLY A 362 -2.51 3.81 -8.16
N SER A 363 -2.25 5.01 -8.64
CA SER A 363 -2.46 6.26 -7.91
C SER A 363 -2.92 7.40 -8.82
N GLY A 364 -3.59 8.36 -8.20
CA GLY A 364 -4.17 9.52 -8.86
C GLY A 364 -3.17 10.65 -8.90
N LEU A 365 -2.47 10.81 -10.02
CA LEU A 365 -1.41 11.79 -10.17
C LEU A 365 -1.97 13.19 -10.43
N VAL A 366 -1.51 14.14 -9.60
CA VAL A 366 -1.79 15.58 -9.68
C VAL A 366 -0.48 16.36 -9.84
N TRP A 367 -0.54 17.69 -9.91
CA TRP A 367 0.64 18.53 -10.09
C TRP A 367 1.68 18.35 -8.97
N ASP A 368 1.21 18.27 -7.72
CA ASP A 368 2.02 18.16 -6.50
C ASP A 368 2.39 16.71 -6.15
N SER A 369 2.10 15.74 -7.03
CA SER A 369 2.46 14.33 -6.81
C SER A 369 3.98 14.15 -6.77
N VAL A 370 4.47 13.56 -5.67
CA VAL A 370 5.87 13.18 -5.47
C VAL A 370 6.07 11.75 -5.98
N PRO A 371 6.91 11.51 -7.01
CA PRO A 371 6.96 10.22 -7.69
C PRO A 371 7.23 9.01 -6.79
N GLU A 372 8.12 9.18 -5.82
CA GLU A 372 8.50 8.14 -4.87
C GLU A 372 7.34 7.79 -3.93
N GLU A 373 6.64 8.80 -3.41
CA GLU A 373 5.45 8.62 -2.55
C GLU A 373 4.32 7.92 -3.30
N GLU A 374 4.09 8.28 -4.56
CA GLU A 374 3.05 7.68 -5.41
C GLU A 374 3.34 6.22 -5.74
N TYR A 375 4.62 5.88 -5.94
CA TYR A 375 5.06 4.51 -6.12
C TYR A 375 4.85 3.69 -4.84
N GLU A 376 5.22 4.24 -3.68
CA GLU A 376 4.98 3.61 -2.38
C GLU A 376 3.48 3.44 -2.09
N GLU A 377 2.65 4.42 -2.46
CA GLU A 377 1.19 4.33 -2.34
C GLU A 377 0.63 3.18 -3.19
N CYS A 378 1.14 2.97 -4.40
CA CYS A 378 0.75 1.83 -5.24
C CYS A 378 1.04 0.50 -4.55
N LEU A 379 2.22 0.36 -3.91
CA LEU A 379 2.60 -0.85 -3.18
C LEU A 379 1.77 -1.02 -1.90
N LEU A 380 1.48 0.07 -1.19
CA LEU A 380 0.65 0.06 0.02
C LEU A 380 -0.79 -0.38 -0.27
N LYS A 381 -1.38 0.08 -1.38
CA LYS A 381 -2.70 -0.37 -1.83
C LYS A 381 -2.76 -1.86 -2.14
N ALA A 382 -1.62 -2.49 -2.39
CA ALA A 382 -1.49 -3.94 -2.54
C ALA A 382 -1.29 -4.69 -1.20
N GLY A 383 -1.12 -3.97 -0.08
CA GLY A 383 -0.81 -4.53 1.24
C GLY A 383 -1.82 -5.56 1.75
N PHE A 384 -3.10 -5.47 1.35
CA PHE A 384 -4.12 -6.47 1.69
C PHE A 384 -3.82 -7.85 1.09
N LEU A 385 -3.13 -7.89 -0.07
CA LEU A 385 -2.63 -9.09 -0.73
C LEU A 385 -1.26 -9.48 -0.17
N THR A 386 -0.30 -8.56 -0.19
CA THR A 386 1.13 -8.85 0.07
C THR A 386 1.48 -8.90 1.55
N GLY A 387 0.69 -8.29 2.44
CA GLY A 387 1.09 -8.11 3.85
C GLY A 387 2.15 -7.03 4.08
N LEU A 388 2.46 -6.23 3.07
CA LEU A 388 3.28 -5.03 3.23
C LEU A 388 2.41 -3.93 3.87
N ASN A 389 2.66 -3.63 5.14
CA ASN A 389 2.27 -2.36 5.76
C ASN A 389 3.46 -1.40 5.58
N VAL A 390 3.39 -0.50 4.60
CA VAL A 390 4.27 0.68 4.57
C VAL A 390 3.64 1.69 5.52
N SER A 391 4.34 2.03 6.60
CA SER A 391 3.87 3.02 7.58
C SER A 391 3.71 4.36 6.87
N SER A 392 2.47 4.83 6.71
CA SER A 392 2.14 6.13 6.15
C SER A 392 2.59 7.23 7.11
N THR A 393 3.53 8.08 6.70
CA THR A 393 3.75 9.39 7.32
C THR A 393 4.08 10.37 6.20
N VAL A 394 3.16 11.30 5.92
CA VAL A 394 3.42 12.48 5.09
C VAL A 394 3.02 13.71 5.90
N TYR A 395 3.97 14.62 6.10
CA TYR A 395 3.72 16.05 6.17
C TYR A 395 4.90 16.75 5.47
N GLY A 396 4.60 17.48 4.40
CA GLY A 396 5.60 18.28 3.69
C GLY A 396 5.84 19.63 4.36
N SER A 397 7.01 20.22 4.11
CA SER A 397 7.18 21.64 3.79
C SER A 397 8.58 21.86 3.18
N SER A 398 8.63 22.56 2.04
CA SER A 398 9.87 23.11 1.48
C SER A 398 10.23 24.45 2.14
N VAL A 399 11.48 24.70 2.52
CA VAL A 399 12.11 26.04 2.48
C VAL A 399 13.63 25.91 2.24
N ALA A 400 14.19 26.92 1.58
CA ALA A 400 15.48 27.02 0.91
C ALA A 400 16.77 27.13 1.76
N SER A 401 17.88 26.77 1.10
CA SER A 401 19.29 27.24 1.20
C SER A 401 20.01 27.28 2.56
N SER A 402 21.08 26.46 2.63
CA SER A 402 22.19 26.26 3.61
C SER A 402 22.49 27.39 4.62
N PRO A 403 22.90 27.08 5.88
CA PRO A 403 24.16 26.37 6.19
C PRO A 403 23.99 25.20 7.19
N SER A 404 24.82 24.15 7.03
CA SER A 404 25.02 22.99 7.93
C SER A 404 23.88 22.74 8.93
N VAL A 405 22.84 22.06 8.44
CA VAL A 405 21.60 21.80 9.16
C VAL A 405 21.85 20.80 10.30
N LEU A 406 21.46 21.22 11.50
CA LEU A 406 21.38 20.41 12.72
C LEU A 406 20.14 19.51 12.61
N LEU A 407 20.35 18.20 12.47
CA LEU A 407 19.30 17.17 12.50
C LEU A 407 18.80 16.99 13.93
N ARG A 408 17.75 17.73 14.27
CA ARG A 408 16.91 17.47 15.43
C ARG A 408 15.76 16.58 14.97
N GLU A 409 15.48 15.48 15.67
CA GLU A 409 14.21 14.78 15.47
C GLU A 409 13.08 15.72 15.86
N PRO A 410 11.94 15.66 15.16
CA PRO A 410 10.86 16.61 15.39
C PRO A 410 10.46 16.63 16.87
N GLU A 411 10.55 17.82 17.49
CA GLU A 411 9.91 18.06 18.77
C GLU A 411 8.42 17.74 18.62
N PRO A 412 7.78 17.11 19.62
CA PRO A 412 6.33 16.91 19.60
C PRO A 412 5.63 18.27 19.77
N ALA A 413 5.58 19.05 18.70
CA ALA A 413 4.52 20.00 18.46
C ALA A 413 3.26 19.16 18.20
N GLY A 414 2.15 19.51 18.86
CA GLY A 414 0.93 18.70 18.89
C GLY A 414 0.53 18.12 17.53
N ASP A 415 0.04 16.88 17.56
CA ASP A 415 -0.53 16.09 16.45
C ASP A 415 0.40 15.14 15.64
N MET A 416 1.56 14.73 16.17
CA MET A 416 2.28 13.54 15.64
C MET A 416 2.12 12.28 16.50
N LEU A 417 1.88 11.14 15.84
CA LEU A 417 1.90 9.82 16.46
C LEU A 417 3.30 9.52 17.02
N PRO A 418 3.41 8.98 18.24
CA PRO A 418 4.71 8.71 18.84
C PRO A 418 5.43 7.58 18.07
N PRO A 419 6.77 7.63 17.94
CA PRO A 419 7.51 6.76 17.03
C PRO A 419 7.56 5.31 17.50
N LEU A 420 7.38 4.32 16.63
CA LEU A 420 7.49 2.92 17.06
C LEU A 420 8.90 2.62 17.57
N LEU A 421 8.99 1.86 18.66
CA LEU A 421 10.25 1.26 19.10
C LEU A 421 10.59 0.08 18.18
N ILE A 422 11.84 -0.02 17.76
CA ILE A 422 12.30 -1.02 16.79
C ILE A 422 13.34 -1.91 17.44
N GLU A 423 13.16 -3.21 17.28
CA GLU A 423 14.18 -4.21 17.51
C GLU A 423 14.52 -4.97 16.22
N THR A 424 15.80 -5.30 16.06
CA THR A 424 16.25 -6.09 14.91
C THR A 424 17.32 -7.05 15.39
N MET A 425 17.03 -8.34 15.26
CA MET A 425 17.77 -9.44 15.86
C MET A 425 18.23 -10.40 14.78
N ARG A 426 19.46 -10.92 14.90
CA ARG A 426 19.87 -12.13 14.18
C ARG A 426 19.30 -13.35 14.90
N CYS A 427 18.78 -14.29 14.14
CA CYS A 427 18.42 -15.61 14.61
C CYS A 427 19.13 -16.67 13.76
N GLY A 428 19.64 -17.70 14.42
CA GLY A 428 20.23 -18.89 13.81
C GLY A 428 19.84 -20.13 14.63
N ASP A 429 19.39 -21.19 13.97
CA ASP A 429 18.98 -22.47 14.59
C ASP A 429 17.95 -22.30 15.72
N GLY A 430 16.99 -21.40 15.55
CA GLY A 430 15.98 -21.07 16.55
C GLY A 430 16.49 -20.28 17.77
N ALA A 431 17.78 -19.97 17.84
CA ALA A 431 18.37 -19.11 18.86
C ALA A 431 18.42 -17.66 18.39
N ILE A 432 18.08 -16.73 19.28
CA ILE A 432 18.08 -15.28 19.00
C ILE A 432 19.32 -14.66 19.66
N ALA A 433 20.17 -14.04 18.85
CA ALA A 433 21.38 -13.39 19.34
C ALA A 433 21.04 -12.23 20.28
N LEU A 434 21.69 -12.18 21.44
CA LEU A 434 21.59 -11.09 22.42
C LEU A 434 20.15 -10.77 22.87
N LEU A 435 19.26 -11.77 22.92
CA LEU A 435 17.84 -11.58 23.23
C LEU A 435 17.60 -10.75 24.50
N GLU A 436 18.31 -11.06 25.60
CA GLU A 436 18.18 -10.31 26.85
C GLU A 436 18.50 -8.83 26.67
N GLY A 437 19.51 -8.50 25.85
CA GLY A 437 19.85 -7.11 25.57
C GLY A 437 18.77 -6.38 24.76
N HIS A 438 18.15 -7.07 23.81
CA HIS A 438 17.02 -6.52 23.07
C HIS A 438 15.81 -6.28 23.98
N VAL A 439 15.49 -7.23 24.86
CA VAL A 439 14.41 -7.08 25.84
C VAL A 439 14.70 -5.94 26.81
N ASP A 440 15.93 -5.83 27.33
CA ASP A 440 16.32 -4.75 28.24
C ASP A 440 16.18 -3.38 27.59
N ARG A 441 16.70 -3.22 26.37
CA ARG A 441 16.62 -1.94 25.66
C ARG A 441 15.17 -1.55 25.38
N LEU A 442 14.36 -2.51 24.96
CA LEU A 442 12.94 -2.28 24.70
C LEU A 442 12.22 -1.92 26.00
N ARG A 443 12.48 -2.61 27.11
CA ARG A 443 11.95 -2.30 28.45
C ARG A 443 12.32 -0.88 28.90
N THR A 444 13.61 -0.52 28.83
CA THR A 444 14.09 0.82 29.21
C THR A 444 13.47 1.91 28.34
N SER A 445 13.37 1.67 27.03
CA SER A 445 12.79 2.65 26.09
C SER A 445 11.30 2.82 26.33
N SER A 446 10.58 1.71 26.54
CA SER A 446 9.16 1.73 26.85
C SER A 446 8.85 2.43 28.18
N GLN A 447 9.66 2.22 29.21
CA GLN A 447 9.52 2.94 30.48
C GLN A 447 9.76 4.44 30.34
N THR A 448 10.75 4.83 29.51
CA THR A 448 11.11 6.24 29.30
C THR A 448 10.06 6.97 28.46
N LEU A 449 9.54 6.32 27.42
CA LEU A 449 8.60 6.92 26.46
C LEU A 449 7.12 6.65 26.79
N GLY A 450 6.83 5.83 27.81
CA GLY A 450 5.46 5.51 28.24
C GLY A 450 4.72 4.48 27.37
N TYR A 451 5.42 3.46 26.86
CA TYR A 451 4.86 2.43 25.97
C TYR A 451 4.45 1.21 26.79
N ASP A 452 3.31 0.59 26.46
CA ASP A 452 2.82 -0.59 27.16
C ASP A 452 3.56 -1.87 26.73
N PHE A 453 4.72 -2.15 27.30
CA PHE A 453 5.54 -3.30 26.88
C PHE A 453 5.26 -4.57 27.70
N ASP A 454 4.57 -5.53 27.08
CA ASP A 454 4.48 -6.90 27.60
C ASP A 454 5.68 -7.74 27.14
N GLU A 455 6.63 -7.92 28.05
CA GLU A 455 7.84 -8.71 27.84
C GLU A 455 7.54 -10.19 27.53
N GLN A 456 6.52 -10.80 28.16
CA GLN A 456 6.21 -12.22 27.94
C GLN A 456 5.65 -12.44 26.54
N VAL A 457 4.78 -11.53 26.08
CA VAL A 457 4.25 -11.55 24.72
C VAL A 457 5.37 -11.34 23.70
N PHE A 458 6.28 -10.39 23.93
CA PHE A 458 7.42 -10.16 23.06
C PHE A 458 8.29 -11.41 22.93
N ARG A 459 8.73 -11.98 24.05
CA ARG A 459 9.58 -13.19 24.08
C ARG A 459 8.94 -14.35 23.34
N ARG A 460 7.65 -14.61 23.56
CA ARG A 460 6.92 -15.67 22.87
C ARG A 460 6.91 -15.45 21.36
N ARG A 461 6.56 -14.24 20.93
CA ARG A 461 6.42 -13.95 19.50
C ARG A 461 7.75 -13.97 18.75
N VAL A 462 8.84 -13.50 19.36
CA VAL A 462 10.16 -13.59 18.72
C VAL A 462 10.67 -15.02 18.69
N ALA A 463 10.36 -15.85 19.69
CA ALA A 463 10.67 -17.27 19.68
C ALA A 463 9.88 -18.03 18.60
N ASP A 464 8.58 -17.74 18.43
CA ASP A 464 7.77 -18.33 17.36
C ASP A 464 8.33 -17.95 15.98
N ALA A 465 8.77 -16.69 15.83
CA ALA A 465 9.38 -16.19 14.60
C ALA A 465 10.77 -16.80 14.30
N ALA A 466 11.54 -17.11 15.34
CA ALA A 466 12.86 -17.73 15.24
C ALA A 466 12.80 -19.16 14.64
N CYS A 467 11.67 -19.84 14.78
CA CYS A 467 11.47 -21.19 14.25
C CYS A 467 11.12 -21.22 12.75
N LEU A 468 10.93 -20.06 12.10
CA LEU A 468 10.43 -20.00 10.73
C LEU A 468 11.51 -20.25 9.66
N GLN A 469 12.79 -20.05 9.99
CA GLN A 469 13.92 -20.16 9.06
C GLN A 469 15.19 -20.58 9.84
N GLU A 470 16.12 -21.30 9.19
CA GLU A 470 17.39 -21.71 9.82
C GLU A 470 18.25 -20.50 10.22
N VAL A 471 18.42 -19.51 9.33
CA VAL A 471 19.12 -18.25 9.61
C VAL A 471 18.30 -17.08 9.10
N CYS A 472 17.94 -16.15 9.99
CA CYS A 472 17.10 -15.02 9.64
C CYS A 472 17.37 -13.76 10.46
N ARG A 473 16.82 -12.66 9.96
CA ARG A 473 16.70 -11.38 10.65
C ARG A 473 15.26 -11.19 11.07
N ILE A 474 15.04 -11.12 12.38
CA ILE A 474 13.75 -10.80 12.97
C ILE A 474 13.71 -9.31 13.25
N ARG A 475 12.79 -8.58 12.63
CA ARG A 475 12.49 -7.18 12.96
C ARG A 475 11.18 -7.12 13.73
N ALA A 476 11.24 -6.61 14.95
CA ALA A 476 10.08 -6.36 15.78
C ALA A 476 9.84 -4.86 15.92
N THR A 477 8.58 -4.43 15.86
CA THR A 477 8.18 -3.06 16.17
C THR A 477 7.19 -3.07 17.33
N LEU A 478 7.31 -2.11 18.24
CA LEU A 478 6.42 -1.91 19.37
C LEU A 478 5.83 -0.51 19.29
N ASP A 479 4.51 -0.42 19.21
CA ASP A 479 3.82 0.86 19.32
C ASP A 479 3.55 1.24 20.79
N ALA A 480 3.14 2.49 21.02
CA ALA A 480 2.87 2.99 22.36
C ALA A 480 1.69 2.30 23.08
N SER A 481 0.84 1.56 22.36
CA SER A 481 -0.25 0.76 22.94
C SER A 481 0.15 -0.67 23.31
N GLY A 482 1.40 -1.05 23.05
CA GLY A 482 1.89 -2.39 23.33
C GLY A 482 1.71 -3.39 22.20
N ARG A 483 1.23 -2.94 21.04
CA ARG A 483 1.14 -3.81 19.87
C ARG A 483 2.56 -4.08 19.37
N ILE A 484 2.90 -5.36 19.37
CA ILE A 484 4.11 -5.87 18.76
C ILE A 484 3.79 -6.29 17.32
N GLU A 485 4.63 -5.96 16.36
CA GLU A 485 4.60 -6.57 15.02
C GLU A 485 5.94 -7.22 14.75
N ILE A 486 5.93 -8.37 14.10
CA ILE A 486 7.15 -9.11 13.77
C ILE A 486 7.18 -9.39 12.29
N SER A 487 8.33 -9.10 11.69
CA SER A 487 8.67 -9.46 10.32
C SER A 487 9.96 -10.29 10.34
N VAL A 488 10.00 -11.34 9.53
CA VAL A 488 11.14 -12.24 9.41
C VAL A 488 11.66 -12.19 7.99
N HIS A 489 12.97 -12.04 7.85
CA HIS A 489 13.66 -12.01 6.56
C HIS A 489 14.79 -13.03 6.59
N ALA A 490 14.85 -13.93 5.60
CA ALA A 490 16.00 -14.82 5.45
C ALA A 490 17.29 -13.99 5.31
N LEU A 491 18.38 -14.48 5.91
CA LEU A 491 19.71 -13.89 5.73
C LEU A 491 20.52 -14.84 4.86
N ASP A 492 20.95 -14.35 3.70
CA ASP A 492 21.92 -15.07 2.88
C ASP A 492 23.29 -14.97 3.54
N GLU A 493 23.84 -16.13 3.96
CA GLU A 493 25.21 -16.22 4.47
C GLU A 493 26.27 -16.22 3.36
N ALA A 494 25.84 -16.16 2.09
CA ALA A 494 26.73 -16.15 0.94
C ALA A 494 27.41 -14.77 0.81
N HIS A 495 28.71 -14.76 1.14
CA HIS A 495 29.70 -13.66 1.08
C HIS A 495 29.90 -12.92 2.41
N ALA A 496 31.02 -13.22 3.07
CA ALA A 496 31.62 -12.27 4.02
C ALA A 496 32.10 -11.06 3.22
N PRO A 497 31.54 -9.85 3.43
CA PRO A 497 32.03 -8.67 2.73
C PRO A 497 33.50 -8.42 3.12
N GLY A 498 34.27 -7.89 2.18
CA GLY A 498 35.52 -7.22 2.54
C GLY A 498 35.27 -6.02 3.48
N ALA A 499 36.31 -5.30 3.88
CA ALA A 499 36.15 -4.13 4.76
C ALA A 499 35.12 -3.13 4.18
N LEU A 500 34.08 -2.84 4.96
CA LEU A 500 32.97 -1.96 4.58
C LEU A 500 33.49 -0.54 4.30
N ARG A 501 32.98 0.10 3.25
CA ARG A 501 33.33 1.46 2.86
C ARG A 501 32.44 2.45 3.58
N LEU A 502 33.04 3.33 4.38
CA LEU A 502 32.34 4.36 5.14
C LEU A 502 32.50 5.73 4.47
N CYS A 503 31.46 6.56 4.57
CA CYS A 503 31.54 8.00 4.31
C CYS A 503 31.02 8.81 5.50
N LEU A 504 31.36 10.10 5.58
CA LEU A 504 30.80 11.01 6.57
C LEU A 504 29.51 11.67 6.05
N ALA A 505 28.51 11.81 6.92
CA ALA A 505 27.31 12.57 6.63
C ALA A 505 27.65 14.07 6.48
N GLY A 506 27.07 14.72 5.46
CA GLY A 506 27.17 16.18 5.28
C GLY A 506 26.36 17.00 6.28
N VAL A 507 25.50 16.35 7.06
CA VAL A 507 24.66 16.95 8.09
C VAL A 507 25.15 16.61 9.50
N ARG A 508 24.71 17.38 10.49
CA ARG A 508 25.05 17.14 11.91
C ARG A 508 23.84 16.63 12.67
N ILE A 509 24.04 15.82 13.69
CA ILE A 509 22.96 15.38 14.59
C ILE A 509 22.91 16.24 15.85
N ASP A 510 21.72 16.45 16.41
CA ASP A 510 21.55 17.06 17.73
C ASP A 510 21.74 15.99 18.80
N SER A 511 22.89 16.00 19.48
CA SER A 511 23.17 15.02 20.55
C SER A 511 22.32 15.22 21.83
N SER A 512 21.59 16.33 21.95
CA SER A 512 20.71 16.60 23.09
C SER A 512 19.30 16.03 22.92
N ASP A 513 18.97 15.56 21.71
CA ASP A 513 17.66 15.02 21.37
C ASP A 513 17.32 13.74 22.18
N PRO A 514 16.23 13.74 22.95
CA PRO A 514 15.87 12.61 23.80
C PRO A 514 15.54 11.33 23.03
N TYR A 515 15.01 11.41 21.79
CA TYR A 515 14.60 10.24 21.02
C TYR A 515 15.79 9.42 20.52
N ARG A 516 16.96 10.05 20.36
CA ARG A 516 18.20 9.38 19.90
C ARG A 516 18.72 8.33 20.85
N ARG A 517 18.31 8.38 22.12
CA ARG A 517 18.64 7.34 23.11
C ARG A 517 17.83 6.06 22.90
N HIS A 518 16.87 6.08 21.98
CA HIS A 518 15.95 4.99 21.71
C HIS A 518 16.01 4.58 20.25
N LYS A 519 15.90 3.28 19.98
CA LYS A 519 15.88 2.78 18.61
C LYS A 519 14.45 2.90 18.08
N THR A 520 14.14 3.99 17.38
CA THR A 520 12.77 4.30 16.97
C THR A 520 12.57 4.28 15.44
N THR A 521 11.36 4.55 14.96
CA THR A 521 11.04 4.80 13.55
C THR A 521 11.37 6.20 13.06
N TYR A 522 11.77 7.13 13.93
CA TYR A 522 12.24 8.46 13.53
C TYR A 522 13.66 8.39 12.98
N ARG A 523 13.81 7.70 11.85
CA ARG A 523 15.09 7.42 11.20
C ARG A 523 15.06 7.72 9.70
N GLU A 524 14.06 8.47 9.24
CA GLU A 524 13.90 8.83 7.83
C GLU A 524 15.17 9.47 7.24
N HIS A 525 15.77 10.43 7.96
CA HIS A 525 17.02 11.05 7.56
C HIS A 525 18.20 10.07 7.51
N TYR A 526 18.24 9.09 8.43
CA TYR A 526 19.25 8.04 8.45
C TYR A 526 19.11 7.14 7.22
N ASP A 527 17.88 6.70 6.93
CA ASP A 527 17.59 5.81 5.81
C ASP A 527 17.76 6.50 4.45
N ARG A 528 17.49 7.81 4.36
CA ARG A 528 17.76 8.62 3.18
C ARG A 528 19.26 8.71 2.91
N LEU A 529 20.05 9.19 3.87
CA LEU A 529 21.51 9.36 3.70
C LEU A 529 22.23 8.03 3.49
N HIS A 530 21.74 6.94 4.11
CA HIS A 530 22.24 5.61 3.83
C HIS A 530 22.03 5.20 2.37
N ARG A 531 20.83 5.45 1.81
CA ARG A 531 20.53 5.13 0.40
C ARG A 531 21.37 5.97 -0.56
N GLU A 532 21.57 7.25 -0.26
CA GLU A 532 22.43 8.13 -1.05
C GLU A 532 23.89 7.66 -1.04
N ALA A 533 24.40 7.31 0.15
CA ALA A 533 25.74 6.74 0.32
C ALA A 533 25.90 5.42 -0.44
N ALA A 534 24.90 4.53 -0.37
CA ALA A 534 24.87 3.29 -1.14
C ALA A 534 24.89 3.53 -2.65
N GLY A 535 24.17 4.54 -3.14
CA GLY A 535 24.22 4.96 -4.54
C GLY A 535 25.59 5.43 -5.02
N GLN A 536 26.46 5.87 -4.10
CA GLN A 536 27.85 6.27 -4.36
C GLN A 536 28.86 5.15 -4.07
N GLY A 537 28.38 3.96 -3.73
CA GLY A 537 29.20 2.78 -3.47
C GLY A 537 29.79 2.70 -2.06
N PHE A 538 29.25 3.44 -1.09
CA PHE A 538 29.55 3.27 0.32
C PHE A 538 28.58 2.29 0.97
N ASP A 539 29.05 1.53 1.94
CA ASP A 539 28.25 0.52 2.65
C ASP A 539 27.56 1.11 3.89
N GLU A 540 28.10 2.20 4.45
CA GLU A 540 27.57 2.85 5.66
C GLU A 540 27.96 4.33 5.72
N VAL A 541 27.11 5.14 6.35
CA VAL A 541 27.32 6.58 6.56
C VAL A 541 27.46 6.89 8.05
N ILE A 542 28.48 7.65 8.41
CA ILE A 542 28.82 8.03 9.79
C ILE A 542 28.34 9.44 10.07
N PHE A 543 27.53 9.59 11.12
CA PHE A 543 26.98 10.84 11.58
C PHE A 543 27.90 11.50 12.60
N LEU A 544 28.03 12.82 12.49
CA LEU A 544 28.70 13.67 13.46
C LEU A 544 27.65 14.50 14.20
N ASN A 545 27.86 14.78 15.47
CA ASN A 545 26.99 15.67 16.23
C ASN A 545 27.31 17.15 16.02
N GLU A 546 26.56 18.04 16.64
CA GLU A 546 26.70 19.49 16.51
C GLU A 546 28.04 20.03 17.01
N ARG A 547 28.76 19.26 17.83
CA ARG A 547 30.11 19.56 18.32
C ARG A 547 31.21 19.02 17.40
N GLY A 548 30.84 18.35 16.31
CA GLY A 548 31.78 17.70 15.38
C GLY A 548 32.30 16.36 15.86
N GLU A 549 31.76 15.81 16.95
CA GLU A 549 32.14 14.49 17.45
C GLU A 549 31.42 13.40 16.64
N VAL A 550 32.08 12.26 16.43
CA VAL A 550 31.47 11.06 15.85
C VAL A 550 30.38 10.55 16.78
N ALA A 551 29.20 10.26 16.24
CA ALA A 551 28.07 9.75 17.00
C ALA A 551 27.81 8.26 16.73
N GLU A 552 27.29 7.94 15.55
CA GLU A 552 26.96 6.58 15.12
C GLU A 552 26.92 6.47 13.59
N GLY A 553 26.81 5.25 13.08
CA GLY A 553 26.47 5.00 11.68
C GLY A 553 24.95 5.00 11.45
N SER A 554 24.52 4.93 10.19
CA SER A 554 23.08 4.91 9.89
C SER A 554 22.36 3.66 10.43
N ARG A 555 23.07 2.54 10.56
CA ARG A 555 22.55 1.25 11.07
C ARG A 555 23.49 0.60 12.08
N THR A 556 24.59 1.24 12.43
CA THR A 556 25.71 0.65 13.18
C THR A 556 26.24 1.60 14.24
N ASN A 557 26.93 1.05 15.25
CA ASN A 557 27.81 1.84 16.12
C ASN A 557 29.25 1.75 15.61
N VAL A 558 30.06 2.78 15.89
CA VAL A 558 31.45 2.90 15.43
C VAL A 558 32.43 2.47 16.52
N VAL A 559 33.51 1.79 16.14
CA VAL A 559 34.65 1.47 17.00
C VAL A 559 35.95 1.78 16.26
N ALA A 560 36.84 2.55 16.89
CA ALA A 560 38.17 2.88 16.38
C ALA A 560 39.26 2.24 17.26
N GLU A 561 40.26 1.64 16.64
CA GLU A 561 41.38 0.96 17.30
C GLU A 561 42.65 1.81 17.29
N PHE A 562 43.31 1.91 18.44
CA PHE A 562 44.58 2.62 18.66
C PHE A 562 45.52 1.74 19.50
N GLY A 563 46.42 1.02 18.84
CA GLY A 563 47.31 0.05 19.44
C GLY A 563 46.53 -1.05 20.17
N SER A 564 46.63 -1.09 21.49
CA SER A 564 45.94 -2.08 22.34
C SER A 564 44.63 -1.57 22.93
N ARG A 565 44.14 -0.40 22.52
CA ARG A 565 42.90 0.22 23.04
C ARG A 565 41.91 0.43 21.91
N ARG A 566 40.64 0.19 22.18
CA ARG A 566 39.53 0.46 21.27
C ARG A 566 38.59 1.47 21.91
N ILE A 567 38.10 2.40 21.10
CA ILE A 567 37.24 3.49 21.54
C ILE A 567 35.94 3.45 20.73
N THR A 568 34.81 3.58 21.41
CA THR A 568 33.49 3.79 20.78
C THR A 568 32.88 5.11 21.27
N PRO A 569 32.19 5.89 20.43
CA PRO A 569 31.58 7.14 20.87
C PRO A 569 30.59 6.94 22.02
N PRO A 570 30.57 7.80 23.06
CA PRO A 570 29.62 7.68 24.17
C PRO A 570 28.20 8.05 23.74
N VAL A 571 27.18 7.61 24.49
CA VAL A 571 25.78 7.98 24.25
C VAL A 571 25.57 9.49 24.27
N ASN A 572 26.36 10.22 25.08
CA ASN A 572 26.32 11.70 25.14
C ASN A 572 26.85 12.39 23.87
N SER A 573 27.57 11.68 23.00
CA SER A 573 27.91 12.16 21.66
C SER A 573 26.78 11.94 20.66
N GLY A 574 25.65 11.36 21.08
CA GLY A 574 24.49 11.04 20.23
C GLY A 574 24.50 9.61 19.70
N ALA A 575 25.40 8.75 20.20
CA ALA A 575 25.42 7.34 19.83
C ALA A 575 24.21 6.60 20.39
N LEU A 576 23.52 5.83 19.55
CA LEU A 576 22.46 4.93 20.03
C LEU A 576 23.05 3.90 21.02
N PRO A 577 22.39 3.60 22.16
CA PRO A 577 22.77 2.50 23.04
C PRO A 577 22.48 1.14 22.38
N GLY A 578 23.33 0.76 21.42
CA GLY A 578 23.23 -0.47 20.66
C GLY A 578 23.44 -1.71 21.53
N VAL A 579 22.60 -2.74 21.36
CA VAL A 579 22.70 -4.01 22.10
C VAL A 579 24.04 -4.69 21.86
N TYR A 580 24.51 -4.72 20.61
CA TYR A 580 25.82 -5.31 20.29
C TYR A 580 26.99 -4.46 20.83
N ARG A 581 26.89 -3.12 20.78
CA ARG A 581 27.86 -2.20 21.38
C ARG A 581 27.96 -2.41 22.90
N ARG A 582 26.83 -2.55 23.58
CA ARG A 582 26.76 -2.85 25.02
C ARG A 582 27.44 -4.18 25.32
N PHE A 583 27.10 -5.22 24.57
CA PHE A 583 27.76 -6.53 24.67
C PHE A 583 29.29 -6.43 24.54
N LEU A 584 29.80 -5.66 23.57
CA LEU A 584 31.25 -5.45 23.43
C LEU A 584 31.85 -4.72 24.64
N LEU A 585 31.23 -3.64 25.13
CA LEU A 585 31.71 -2.91 26.30
C LEU A 585 31.71 -3.76 27.59
N GLU A 586 30.76 -4.70 27.71
CA GLU A 586 30.65 -5.61 28.85
C GLU A 586 31.64 -6.78 28.77
N THR A 587 32.06 -7.18 27.56
CA THR A 587 32.87 -8.40 27.34
C THR A 587 34.32 -8.13 26.94
N CYS A 588 34.62 -6.96 26.40
CA CYS A 588 35.95 -6.57 25.94
C CYS A 588 36.57 -5.54 26.90
N SER A 589 37.58 -5.94 27.66
CA SER A 589 38.26 -5.06 28.63
C SER A 589 39.07 -3.93 27.99
N ASP A 590 39.36 -4.04 26.70
CA ASP A 590 40.14 -3.11 25.91
C ASP A 590 39.26 -2.14 25.10
N LEU A 591 37.93 -2.28 25.16
CA LEU A 591 36.98 -1.33 24.57
C LEU A 591 36.41 -0.40 25.65
N GLU A 592 36.50 0.90 25.43
CA GLU A 592 35.95 1.92 26.31
C GLU A 592 35.15 2.98 25.54
N GLU A 593 34.32 3.72 26.26
CA GLU A 593 33.65 4.88 25.69
C GLU A 593 34.60 6.09 25.66
N GLY A 594 34.67 6.79 24.53
CA GLY A 594 35.50 7.98 24.39
C GLY A 594 35.06 8.83 23.20
N VAL A 595 35.22 10.14 23.32
CA VAL A 595 34.87 11.08 22.24
C VAL A 595 35.85 10.89 21.08
N LEU A 596 35.31 10.72 19.87
CA LEU A 596 36.07 10.60 18.63
C LEU A 596 35.72 11.75 17.71
N PHE A 597 36.69 12.22 16.94
CA PHE A 597 36.51 13.18 15.85
C PHE A 597 36.79 12.51 14.49
N PRO A 598 36.35 13.09 13.36
CA PRO A 598 36.64 12.57 12.02
C PRO A 598 38.13 12.26 11.80
N GLU A 599 39.02 13.12 12.31
CA GLU A 599 40.47 12.95 12.19
C GLU A 599 40.96 11.70 12.95
N ASP A 600 40.30 11.34 14.05
CA ASP A 600 40.63 10.12 14.79
C ASP A 600 40.25 8.87 14.00
N LEU A 601 39.17 8.92 13.21
CA LEU A 601 38.79 7.81 12.32
C LEU A 601 39.85 7.57 11.24
N HIS A 602 40.45 8.62 10.70
CA HIS A 602 41.55 8.51 9.73
C HIS A 602 42.87 8.03 10.37
N ARG A 603 43.08 8.31 11.66
CA ARG A 603 44.31 7.97 12.40
C ARG A 603 44.26 6.61 13.09
N ALA A 604 43.09 5.98 13.18
CA ALA A 604 42.91 4.68 13.79
C ALA A 604 43.70 3.60 13.03
N ASP A 605 44.30 2.67 13.77
CA ASP A 605 44.99 1.51 13.18
C ASP A 605 44.01 0.60 12.44
N ALA A 606 42.77 0.52 12.94
CA ALA A 606 41.64 -0.13 12.29
C ALA A 606 40.32 0.51 12.69
N LEU A 607 39.34 0.45 11.78
CA LEU A 607 37.95 0.84 12.04
C LEU A 607 37.05 -0.37 11.97
N TYR A 608 36.02 -0.36 12.80
CA TYR A 608 34.97 -1.36 12.82
C TYR A 608 33.61 -0.69 13.01
N VAL A 609 32.59 -1.32 12.44
CA VAL A 609 31.19 -0.99 12.68
C VAL A 609 30.47 -2.21 13.23
N CYS A 610 29.49 -1.99 14.09
CA CYS A 610 28.80 -3.10 14.74
C CYS A 610 27.30 -2.93 14.92
N ASN A 611 26.57 -4.03 14.81
CA ASN A 611 25.15 -4.13 15.17
C ASN A 611 24.78 -5.59 15.48
N ALA A 612 23.57 -5.82 15.99
CA ALA A 612 23.11 -7.15 16.42
C ALA A 612 22.80 -8.14 15.27
N VAL A 613 22.83 -7.69 14.01
CA VAL A 613 22.52 -8.53 12.83
C VAL A 613 23.80 -8.99 12.13
N ALA A 614 24.68 -8.04 11.82
CA ALA A 614 25.94 -8.24 11.12
C ALA A 614 27.12 -8.53 12.06
N GLY A 615 26.95 -8.29 13.38
CA GLY A 615 28.01 -8.48 14.36
C GLY A 615 29.04 -7.35 14.33
N TYR A 616 30.33 -7.72 14.44
CA TYR A 616 31.47 -6.81 14.42
C TYR A 616 32.20 -6.93 13.08
N VAL A 617 32.19 -5.87 12.26
CA VAL A 617 32.70 -5.92 10.89
C VAL A 617 33.76 -4.84 10.70
N GLN A 618 34.88 -5.21 10.08
CA GLN A 618 35.94 -4.26 9.75
C GLN A 618 35.47 -3.28 8.67
N ALA A 619 35.89 -2.03 8.77
CA ALA A 619 35.52 -0.95 7.89
C ALA A 619 36.71 -0.06 7.53
N ARG A 620 36.53 0.80 6.53
CA ARG A 620 37.50 1.81 6.10
C ARG A 620 36.76 3.10 5.77
N LEU A 621 37.33 4.23 6.19
CA LEU A 621 36.80 5.55 5.85
C LEU A 621 37.44 6.02 4.54
N ASP A 622 36.61 6.25 3.52
CA ASP A 622 37.06 6.68 2.21
C ASP A 622 36.95 8.22 2.10
N GLU A 623 38.02 8.87 1.61
CA GLU A 623 38.10 10.32 1.41
C GLU A 623 37.32 10.76 0.16
N ILE A 624 36.00 10.82 0.26
CA ILE A 624 35.21 11.65 -0.66
C ILE A 624 34.39 12.61 0.19
N SER A 625 34.61 13.91 -0.08
CA SER A 625 33.91 15.05 0.50
C SER A 625 32.43 14.75 0.69
N GLY A 626 31.94 14.98 1.91
CA GLY A 626 30.63 14.53 2.39
C GLY A 626 29.50 14.74 1.40
N ILE A 627 28.54 13.81 1.45
CA ILE A 627 27.30 13.86 0.67
C ILE A 627 26.60 15.18 1.03
N SER A 628 26.62 16.13 0.10
CA SER A 628 25.96 17.44 0.18
C SER A 628 24.52 17.34 -0.32
N GLU A 629 23.64 18.20 0.24
CA GLU A 629 22.19 18.35 0.01
C GLU A 629 21.65 17.98 -1.38
#